data_AF-A0A968UGK4-F1
#
_entry.id   AF-A0A968UGK4-F1
#
_cell.length_a   1.000
_cell.length_b   1.000
_cell.length_c   1.000
_cell.angle_alpha   90.00
_cell.angle_beta   90.00
_cell.angle_gamma   90.00
#
_symmetry.space_group_name_H-M   'P 1'
#
loop_
_entity.id
_entity.type
_entity.pdbx_description
1 polymer ?
#
loop_
_entity_poly.entity_id
_entity_poly.type
_entity_poly.pdbx_seq_one_letter_code
_entity_poly.pdbx_strand_id
1 'polypeptide(L)'
;MAHYYKSLTGYRCQVCHQQCLRPDDSRAGMSKSQIAQQTLNAHHIDGDTFNDSPENIFVVCSRHHLDIHRGTGGIPPKGQQNLFDLNLN
;
A
#
# COMPACT_ATOMS: atom_id res chain seq x y z
N MET A 1 -9.31 -10.77 -0.98
CA MET A 1 -9.48 -9.49 -0.26
C MET A 1 -8.74 -8.33 -0.92
N ALA A 2 -7.42 -8.39 -1.13
CA ALA A 2 -6.67 -7.27 -1.70
C ALA A 2 -7.22 -6.69 -3.03
N HIS A 3 -7.67 -7.53 -3.98
CA HIS A 3 -8.25 -7.04 -5.24
C HIS A 3 -9.53 -6.21 -5.06
N TYR A 4 -10.37 -6.55 -4.08
CA TYR A 4 -11.60 -5.83 -3.76
C TYR A 4 -11.30 -4.41 -3.26
N TYR A 5 -10.39 -4.27 -2.29
CA TYR A 5 -10.01 -2.94 -1.78
C TYR A 5 -9.29 -2.08 -2.83
N LYS A 6 -8.49 -2.71 -3.71
CA LYS A 6 -7.88 -2.02 -4.86
C LYS A 6 -8.94 -1.55 -5.87
N SER A 7 -10.02 -2.30 -6.10
CA SER A 7 -11.07 -1.89 -7.04
C SER A 7 -11.95 -0.76 -6.49
N LEU A 8 -12.22 -0.71 -5.19
CA LEU A 8 -12.96 0.38 -4.53
C LEU A 8 -12.32 1.76 -4.73
N THR A 9 -11.01 1.82 -4.97
CA THR A 9 -10.26 3.07 -5.23
C THR A 9 -9.97 3.31 -6.71
N GLY A 10 -10.50 2.46 -7.60
CA GLY A 10 -10.15 2.52 -9.03
C GLY A 10 -8.67 2.26 -9.30
N TYR A 11 -8.00 1.50 -8.43
CA TYR A 11 -6.56 1.24 -8.47
C TYR A 11 -5.70 2.52 -8.32
N ARG A 12 -6.16 3.49 -7.53
CA ARG A 12 -5.41 4.72 -7.21
C ARG A 12 -4.85 4.68 -5.79
N CYS A 13 -3.64 5.20 -5.62
CA CYS A 13 -3.04 5.36 -4.30
C CYS A 13 -3.88 6.31 -3.43
N GLN A 14 -4.21 5.93 -2.20
CA GLN A 14 -4.97 6.80 -1.29
C GLN A 14 -4.16 7.97 -0.72
N VAL A 15 -2.81 7.94 -0.83
CA VAL A 15 -1.93 9.02 -0.37
C VAL A 15 -1.66 10.05 -1.47
N CYS A 16 -1.23 9.60 -2.66
CA CYS A 16 -0.82 10.50 -3.75
C CYS A 16 -1.75 10.51 -4.96
N HIS A 17 -2.82 9.70 -4.95
CA HIS A 17 -3.84 9.62 -6.01
C HIS A 17 -3.35 9.18 -7.41
N GLN A 18 -2.07 8.84 -7.54
CA GLN A 18 -1.51 8.26 -8.75
C GLN A 18 -2.26 6.99 -9.14
N GLN A 19 -2.52 6.84 -10.44
CA GLN A 19 -3.03 5.61 -11.03
C GLN A 19 -1.93 4.53 -11.01
N CYS A 20 -2.21 3.42 -10.34
CA CYS A 20 -1.43 2.20 -10.41
C CYS A 20 -2.02 1.24 -11.44
N LEU A 21 -1.30 0.16 -11.78
CA LEU A 21 -1.75 -0.85 -12.74
C LEU A 21 -3.08 -1.47 -12.31
N ARG A 22 -4.05 -1.44 -13.22
CA ARG A 22 -5.30 -2.18 -13.18
C ARG A 22 -5.07 -3.63 -13.62
N PRO A 23 -6.01 -4.55 -13.36
CA PRO A 23 -5.90 -5.94 -13.80
C PRO A 23 -5.72 -6.04 -15.32
N ASP A 24 -6.50 -5.24 -16.05
CA ASP A 24 -6.60 -5.26 -17.51
C ASP A 24 -5.60 -4.34 -18.22
N ASP A 25 -4.76 -3.61 -17.47
CA ASP A 25 -3.73 -2.79 -18.09
C ASP A 25 -2.69 -3.69 -18.77
N SER A 26 -2.33 -3.31 -19.99
CA SER A 26 -1.27 -3.99 -20.73
C SER A 26 0.06 -3.85 -20.00
N ARG A 27 0.79 -4.96 -19.90
CA ARG A 27 2.14 -5.04 -19.32
C ARG A 27 3.20 -5.26 -20.38
N ALA A 28 2.82 -5.17 -21.66
CA ALA A 28 3.72 -5.41 -22.78
C ALA A 28 4.89 -4.40 -22.75
N GLY A 29 6.11 -4.90 -22.90
CA GLY A 29 7.33 -4.07 -22.85
C GLY A 29 7.75 -3.61 -21.45
N MET A 30 7.01 -3.96 -20.39
CA MET A 30 7.41 -3.64 -19.01
C MET A 30 8.30 -4.74 -18.44
N SER A 31 9.38 -4.34 -17.77
CA SER A 31 10.15 -5.22 -16.91
C SER A 31 9.38 -5.59 -15.64
N LYS A 32 9.76 -6.69 -14.99
CA LYS A 32 9.21 -7.09 -13.67
C LYS A 32 9.33 -5.98 -12.63
N SER A 33 10.45 -5.24 -12.64
CA SER A 33 10.68 -4.12 -11.71
C SER A 33 9.69 -2.97 -11.94
N GLN A 34 9.44 -2.60 -13.20
CA GLN A 34 8.46 -1.58 -13.53
C GLN A 34 7.04 -1.99 -13.11
N ILE A 35 6.68 -3.25 -13.33
CA ILE A 35 5.38 -3.79 -12.89
C ILE A 35 5.26 -3.71 -11.36
N ALA A 36 6.30 -4.12 -10.63
CA ALA A 36 6.29 -4.07 -9.17
C ALA A 36 6.17 -2.63 -8.63
N GLN A 37 6.87 -1.66 -9.23
CA GLN A 37 6.79 -0.25 -8.83
C GLN A 37 5.40 0.35 -9.08
N GLN A 38 4.71 -0.09 -10.12
CA GLN A 38 3.39 0.42 -10.50
C GLN A 38 2.23 -0.42 -9.93
N THR A 39 2.52 -1.47 -9.18
CA THR A 39 1.50 -2.27 -8.51
C THR A 39 0.94 -1.53 -7.29
N LEU A 40 -0.39 -1.50 -7.17
CA LEU A 40 -1.04 -1.03 -5.95
C LEU A 40 -0.99 -2.13 -4.88
N ASN A 41 -0.72 -1.77 -3.63
CA ASN A 41 -0.67 -2.68 -2.49
C ASN A 41 -1.84 -2.40 -1.55
N ALA A 42 -2.33 -3.43 -0.88
CA ALA A 42 -3.25 -3.31 0.25
C ALA A 42 -2.44 -3.58 1.52
N HIS A 43 -2.61 -2.74 2.52
CA HIS A 43 -1.81 -2.71 3.74
C HIS A 43 -2.72 -2.69 4.96
N HIS A 44 -2.46 -3.56 5.93
CA HIS A 44 -3.16 -3.61 7.22
C HIS A 44 -2.63 -2.51 8.15
N ILE A 45 -3.52 -1.66 8.66
CA ILE A 45 -3.21 -0.48 9.49
C ILE A 45 -2.79 -0.84 10.92
N ASP A 46 -3.14 -2.01 11.41
CA ASP A 46 -2.67 -2.50 12.71
C ASP A 46 -1.47 -3.46 12.60
N GLY A 47 -1.08 -3.82 11.37
CA GLY A 47 -0.06 -4.83 11.11
C GLY A 47 -0.52 -6.28 11.34
N ASP A 48 -1.76 -6.50 11.80
CA ASP A 48 -2.35 -7.82 11.96
C ASP A 48 -2.95 -8.27 10.62
N THR A 49 -2.30 -9.24 9.97
CA THR A 49 -2.74 -9.78 8.69
C THR A 49 -4.06 -10.55 8.75
N PHE A 50 -4.57 -10.85 9.95
CA PHE A 50 -5.86 -11.51 10.15
C PHE A 50 -7.02 -10.53 10.30
N ASN A 51 -6.76 -9.24 10.56
CA ASN A 51 -7.81 -8.23 10.69
C ASN A 51 -8.21 -7.65 9.32
N ASP A 52 -9.10 -8.36 8.63
CA ASP A 52 -9.59 -7.98 7.29
C ASP A 52 -10.70 -6.90 7.29
N SER A 53 -10.95 -6.24 8.43
CA SER A 53 -11.96 -5.19 8.54
C SER A 53 -11.69 -4.07 7.54
N PRO A 54 -12.69 -3.58 6.79
CA PRO A 54 -12.49 -2.57 5.75
C PRO A 54 -11.74 -1.31 6.21
N GLU A 55 -12.02 -0.85 7.43
CA GLU A 55 -11.37 0.28 8.07
C GLU A 55 -9.89 0.03 8.41
N ASN A 56 -9.47 -1.23 8.47
CA ASN A 56 -8.10 -1.64 8.74
C ASN A 56 -7.27 -1.82 7.45
N ILE A 57 -7.88 -1.70 6.26
CA ILE A 57 -7.17 -1.87 4.99
C ILE A 57 -6.97 -0.53 4.30
N PHE A 58 -5.72 -0.22 3.99
CA PHE A 58 -5.31 0.97 3.29
C PHE A 58 -4.59 0.62 1.98
N VAL A 59 -4.97 1.22 0.85
CA VAL A 59 -4.35 0.91 -0.45
C VAL A 59 -3.44 2.02 -0.94
N VAL A 60 -2.19 1.65 -1.24
CA VAL A 60 -1.09 2.58 -1.52
C VAL A 60 -0.16 2.06 -2.60
N CYS A 61 0.49 2.95 -3.35
CA CYS A 61 1.50 2.54 -4.33
C CYS A 61 2.74 1.95 -3.64
N SER A 62 3.56 1.20 -4.38
CA SER A 62 4.75 0.54 -3.82
C SER A 62 5.71 1.47 -3.10
N ARG A 63 5.85 2.73 -3.54
CA ARG A 63 6.63 3.74 -2.81
C ARG A 63 6.04 4.03 -1.42
N HIS A 64 4.79 4.45 -1.35
CA HIS A 64 4.16 4.80 -0.07
C HIS A 64 3.99 3.58 0.84
N HIS A 65 3.80 2.38 0.28
CA HIS A 65 3.82 1.13 1.05
C HIS A 65 5.16 0.96 1.78
N LEU A 66 6.28 1.15 1.08
CA LEU A 66 7.61 1.09 1.70
C LEU A 66 7.83 2.24 2.70
N ASP A 67 7.35 3.43 2.40
CA ASP A 67 7.47 4.57 3.30
C ASP A 67 6.65 4.37 4.60
N ILE A 68 5.51 3.67 4.54
CA ILE A 68 4.73 3.25 5.73
C ILE A 68 5.56 2.28 6.56
N HIS A 69 6.09 1.22 5.95
CA HIS A 69 6.96 0.28 6.65
C HIS A 69 8.09 1.03 7.34
N ARG A 70 8.77 1.94 6.64
CA ARG A 70 9.88 2.79 7.12
C ARG A 70 9.52 3.87 8.14
N GLY A 71 8.25 4.16 8.38
CA GLY A 71 7.82 5.27 9.25
C GLY A 71 8.02 6.68 8.65
N THR A 72 8.24 6.80 7.34
CA THR A 72 8.59 8.09 6.66
C THR A 72 7.50 8.61 5.71
N GLY A 73 6.36 7.91 5.57
CA GLY A 73 5.43 8.04 4.42
C GLY A 73 4.22 8.95 4.54
N GLY A 74 4.19 9.90 5.47
CA GLY A 74 2.97 10.63 5.85
C GLY A 74 2.23 9.92 6.98
N ILE A 75 1.35 10.64 7.69
CA ILE A 75 0.73 10.20 8.96
C ILE A 75 0.27 8.73 8.82
N PRO A 76 0.99 7.77 9.42
CA PRO A 76 0.55 6.39 9.43
C PRO A 76 -0.82 6.40 10.10
N PRO A 77 -1.84 5.74 9.52
CA PRO A 77 -3.13 5.66 10.19
C PRO A 77 -2.93 5.11 11.62
N LYS A 78 -3.72 5.65 12.55
CA LYS A 78 -3.56 5.46 14.01
C LYS A 78 -3.41 3.97 14.32
N GLY A 79 -2.23 3.54 14.78
CA GLY A 79 -1.87 2.13 14.99
C GLY A 79 -0.56 1.70 14.33
N GLN A 80 -0.14 2.36 13.23
CA GLN A 80 1.15 2.09 12.55
C GLN A 80 2.33 2.94 13.06
N GLN A 81 2.17 3.67 14.17
CA GLN A 81 3.19 4.62 14.64
C GLN A 81 4.47 3.93 15.17
N ASN A 82 4.40 2.64 15.53
CA ASN A 82 5.44 1.96 16.31
C ASN A 82 6.05 0.72 15.61
N LEU A 83 6.01 0.61 14.28
CA LEU A 83 6.69 -0.51 13.60
C LEU A 83 8.22 -0.40 13.59
N PHE A 84 8.76 0.78 13.93
CA PHE A 84 10.18 1.02 14.18
C PHE A 84 10.45 1.85 15.43
N ASP A 85 9.81 1.51 16.56
CA ASP A 85 10.48 1.69 17.86
C ASP A 85 11.67 0.69 17.96
N LEU A 86 12.62 0.80 17.02
CA LEU A 86 13.97 0.31 17.22
C LEU A 86 14.66 1.35 18.08
N ASN A 87 14.54 1.14 19.40
CA ASN A 87 15.47 1.54 20.44
C ASN A 87 16.45 2.65 20.02
N LEU A 88 16.14 3.88 20.45
CA LEU A 88 17.18 4.79 20.92
C LEU A 88 17.92 4.09 22.06
N ASN A 89 19.02 3.41 21.72
CA ASN A 89 20.24 3.22 22.51
C ASN A 89 21.34 2.69 21.61
#